data_AF-A0A285Z136-F1
#
_entry.id   AF-A0A285Z136-F1
#
_cell.length_a   1.000
_cell.length_b   1.000
_cell.length_c   1.000
_cell.angle_alpha   90.00
_cell.angle_beta   90.00
_cell.angle_gamma   90.00
#
_symmetry.space_group_name_H-M   'P 1'
#
loop_
_entity.id
_entity.type
_entity.pdbx_description
1 polymer ?
#
loop_
_entity_poly.entity_id
_entity_poly.type
_entity_poly.pdbx_seq_one_letter_code
_entity_poly.pdbx_strand_id
1 'polypeptide(L)' 'LALKEDQEAALLQAYLPPQLTEADVRAMVREAIAGGAKDLGSVMKALTPKTKGKFDGRELNRIVREELGG' A
#
# COMPACT_ATOMS: atom_id res chain seq x y z
N LEU A 1 11.08 -18.17 -20.49
CA LEU A 1 9.71 -17.83 -20.04
C LEU A 1 9.85 -16.99 -18.78
N ALA A 2 9.69 -15.67 -18.95
CA ALA A 2 9.95 -14.65 -17.93
C ALA A 2 8.76 -14.55 -16.97
N LEU A 3 8.86 -15.22 -15.82
CA LEU A 3 7.95 -15.03 -14.69
C LEU A 3 8.78 -14.63 -13.48
N LYS A 4 9.23 -13.36 -13.57
CA LYS A 4 9.50 -12.40 -12.50
C LYS A 4 10.07 -12.96 -11.19
N GLU A 5 11.39 -12.89 -11.15
CA GLU A 5 12.23 -12.76 -9.96
C GLU A 5 11.75 -11.66 -9.01
N ASP A 6 12.24 -11.75 -7.77
CA ASP A 6 12.32 -10.72 -6.72
C ASP A 6 11.04 -10.50 -5.87
N GLN A 7 11.01 -10.68 -4.55
CA GLN A 7 12.07 -10.48 -3.56
C GLN A 7 11.77 -11.26 -2.27
N GLU A 8 12.76 -12.04 -1.83
CA GLU A 8 13.00 -12.37 -0.43
C GLU A 8 13.55 -11.12 0.29
N ALA A 9 12.90 -10.64 1.35
CA ALA A 9 13.44 -9.83 2.47
C ALA A 9 12.24 -9.31 3.28
N ALA A 10 12.10 -9.44 4.59
CA ALA A 10 13.06 -9.73 5.63
C ALA A 10 12.33 -10.34 6.83
N LEU A 11 12.91 -11.42 7.38
CA LEU A 11 12.79 -11.77 8.78
C LEU A 11 13.37 -10.64 9.65
N LEU A 12 12.80 -10.48 10.86
CA LEU A 12 13.25 -9.64 11.97
C LEU A 12 12.87 -8.16 11.91
N GLN A 13 11.77 -7.80 12.57
CA GLN A 13 11.71 -6.55 13.32
C GLN A 13 10.79 -6.73 14.54
N ALA A 14 11.46 -6.89 15.67
CA ALA A 14 10.87 -7.10 16.98
C ALA A 14 10.38 -5.76 17.58
N TYR A 15 9.34 -5.84 18.42
CA TYR A 15 8.93 -4.86 19.44
C TYR A 15 8.18 -3.57 19.06
N LEU A 16 7.79 -3.35 17.80
CA LEU A 16 6.82 -2.31 17.44
C LEU A 16 5.69 -2.96 16.62
N PRO A 17 4.39 -2.60 16.79
CA PRO A 17 3.36 -3.06 15.87
C PRO A 17 3.87 -2.81 14.44
N PRO A 18 3.80 -3.80 13.53
CA PRO A 18 4.47 -3.71 12.25
C PRO A 18 3.96 -2.45 11.54
N GLN A 19 4.84 -1.46 11.41
CA GLN A 19 4.55 -0.29 10.59
C GLN A 19 4.50 -0.79 9.16
N LEU A 20 3.43 -0.41 8.46
CA LEU A 20 3.33 -0.73 7.05
C LEU A 20 4.49 -0.03 6.34
N THR A 21 5.16 -0.75 5.44
CA THR A 21 6.14 -0.14 4.56
C THR A 21 5.43 0.52 3.38
N GLU A 22 6.13 1.38 2.65
CA GLU A 22 5.61 1.91 1.39
C GLU A 22 5.27 0.78 0.40
N ALA A 23 6.08 -0.29 0.36
CA ALA A 23 5.84 -1.44 -0.50
C ALA A 23 4.52 -2.16 -0.15
N ASP A 24 4.26 -2.38 1.15
CA ASP A 24 3.02 -2.98 1.63
C ASP A 24 1.82 -2.12 1.23
N VAL A 25 1.91 -0.82 1.45
CA VAL A 25 0.83 0.12 1.11
C VAL A 25 0.60 0.16 -0.40
N ARG A 26 1.65 0.16 -1.21
CA ARG A 26 1.54 0.14 -2.67
C ARG A 26 0.86 -1.14 -3.16
N ALA A 27 1.15 -2.28 -2.56
CA ALA A 27 0.45 -3.54 -2.85
C ALA A 27 -1.05 -3.43 -2.49
N MET A 28 -1.39 -2.92 -1.31
CA MET A 28 -2.78 -2.70 -0.88
C MET A 28 -3.54 -1.73 -1.81
N VAL A 29 -2.86 -0.70 -2.33
CA VAL A 29 -3.42 0.24 -3.32
C VAL A 29 -3.74 -0.47 -4.63
N ARG A 30 -2.82 -1.27 -5.15
CA ARG A 30 -3.02 -2.06 -6.38
C ARG A 30 -4.18 -3.05 -6.24
N GLU A 31 -4.27 -3.71 -5.08
CA GLU A 31 -5.41 -4.59 -4.77
C GLU A 31 -6.74 -3.83 -4.73
N ALA A 32 -6.78 -2.65 -4.11
CA ALA A 32 -7.98 -1.82 -4.08
C ALA A 32 -8.41 -1.37 -5.48
N ILE A 33 -7.45 -1.01 -6.34
CA ILE A 33 -7.70 -0.63 -7.74
C ILE A 33 -8.23 -1.83 -8.55
N ALA A 34 -7.58 -3.00 -8.41
CA ALA A 34 -8.04 -4.24 -9.05
C ALA A 34 -9.45 -4.65 -8.58
N GLY A 35 -9.81 -4.33 -7.34
CA GLY A 35 -11.14 -4.51 -6.77
C GLY A 35 -12.20 -3.48 -7.21
N GLY A 36 -11.83 -2.51 -8.04
CA GLY A 36 -12.76 -1.55 -8.64
C GLY A 36 -12.71 -0.13 -8.06
N ALA A 37 -11.75 0.19 -7.19
CA ALA A 37 -11.51 1.58 -6.79
C ALA A 37 -10.82 2.34 -7.95
N LYS A 38 -11.50 3.35 -8.49
CA LYS A 38 -11.04 4.07 -9.71
C LYS A 38 -10.58 5.48 -9.46
N ASP A 39 -10.70 5.97 -8.23
CA ASP A 39 -10.37 7.33 -7.87
C ASP A 39 -9.73 7.39 -6.49
N LEU A 40 -9.13 8.54 -6.18
CA LEU A 40 -8.43 8.77 -4.93
C LEU A 40 -9.37 8.55 -3.73
N GLY A 41 -10.62 9.00 -3.82
CA GLY A 41 -11.59 8.91 -2.72
C GLY A 41 -11.96 7.47 -2.37
N SER A 42 -12.20 6.65 -3.38
CA SER A 42 -12.55 5.23 -3.24
C SER A 42 -11.40 4.42 -2.66
N VAL A 43 -10.17 4.62 -3.14
CA VAL A 43 -8.98 3.96 -2.59
C VAL A 43 -8.71 4.42 -1.16
N MET A 44 -8.74 5.73 -0.89
CA MET A 44 -8.53 6.27 0.45
C MET A 44 -9.58 5.76 1.44
N LYS A 45 -10.86 5.67 1.05
CA LYS A 45 -11.93 5.11 1.89
C LYS A 45 -11.67 3.64 2.25
N ALA A 46 -11.13 2.85 1.31
CA ALA A 46 -10.82 1.44 1.54
C ALA A 46 -9.60 1.23 2.44
N LEU A 47 -8.56 2.08 2.30
CA LEU A 47 -7.26 1.86 2.94
C LEU A 47 -7.07 2.61 4.25
N THR A 48 -7.66 3.80 4.42
CA THR A 48 -7.54 4.60 5.66
C THR A 48 -7.81 3.79 6.93
N PRO A 49 -8.89 2.99 7.07
CA PRO A 49 -9.12 2.22 8.29
C PRO A 49 -8.08 1.10 8.51
N LYS A 50 -7.44 0.60 7.45
CA LYS A 50 -6.42 -0.46 7.51
C LYS A 50 -5.03 0.08 7.83
N THR A 51 -4.76 1.33 7.45
CA THR A 51 -3.46 1.99 7.60
C THR A 51 -3.40 2.97 8.77
N LYS A 52 -4.54 3.36 9.36
CA LYS A 52 -4.61 4.31 10.48
C LYS A 52 -3.71 3.88 11.65
N GLY A 53 -2.80 4.76 12.05
CA GLY A 53 -1.84 4.51 13.13
C GLY A 53 -0.70 3.57 12.76
N LYS A 54 -0.72 2.98 11.55
CA LYS A 54 0.30 2.08 11.01
C LYS A 54 1.07 2.68 9.83
N PHE A 55 0.53 3.75 9.23
CA PHE A 55 1.12 4.47 8.11
C PHE A 55 0.68 5.94 8.13
N ASP A 56 1.50 6.83 7.58
CA ASP A 56 1.16 8.24 7.47
C ASP A 56 0.09 8.46 6.38
N GLY A 57 -0.94 9.23 6.71
CA GLY A 57 -2.06 9.46 5.80
C GLY A 57 -1.73 10.35 4.60
N ARG A 58 -0.76 11.28 4.73
CA ARG A 58 -0.25 12.08 3.61
C ARG A 58 0.55 11.20 2.67
N GLU A 59 1.34 10.29 3.21
CA GLU A 59 2.13 9.35 2.43
C GLU A 59 1.26 8.35 1.67
N LEU A 60 0.22 7.81 2.32
CA LEU A 60 -0.80 7.00 1.64
C LEU A 60 -1.40 7.79 0.46
N ASN A 61 -1.74 9.05 0.69
CA ASN A 61 -2.36 9.89 -0.33
C ASN A 61 -1.41 10.17 -1.52
N ARG A 62 -0.09 10.28 -1.28
CA ARG A 62 0.93 10.35 -2.34
C ARG A 62 0.94 9.08 -3.17
N ILE A 63 1.10 7.92 -2.53
CA ILE A 63 1.17 6.61 -3.20
C ILE A 63 -0.09 6.33 -4.03
N VAL A 64 -1.27 6.63 -3.50
CA VAL A 64 -2.53 6.42 -4.22
C VAL A 64 -2.59 7.28 -5.49
N ARG A 65 -2.12 8.53 -5.45
CA ARG A 65 -2.06 9.36 -6.66
C ARG A 65 -1.11 8.80 -7.70
N GLU A 66 0.06 8.32 -7.27
CA GLU A 66 1.04 7.71 -8.18
C GLU A 66 0.47 6.47 -8.87
N GLU A 67 -0.21 5.60 -8.14
CA GLU A 67 -0.76 4.36 -8.70
C GLU A 67 -2.03 4.57 -9.55
N LEU A 68 -2.79 5.64 -9.31
CA LEU A 68 -3.97 5.99 -10.13
C LEU A 68 -3.63 6.75 -11.41
N GLY A 69 -2.37 7.14 -11.60
CA GLY A 69 -1.92 7.89 -12.76
C GLY A 69 -1.63 9.35 -12.43
N GLY A 70 -0.50 9.55 -11.74
CA GLY A 70 0.38 10.64 -12.17
C GLY A 70 0.75 10.47 -13.66
#